data_AF-A0A5K7ZA27-F1
#
_entry.id   AF-A0A5K7ZA27-F1
#
_cell.length_a   1.000
_cell.length_b   1.000
_cell.length_c   1.000
_cell.angle_alpha   90.00
_cell.angle_beta   90.00
_cell.angle_gamma   90.00
#
_symmetry.space_group_name_H-M   'P 1'
#
loop_
_entity.id
_entity.type
_entity.pdbx_description
1 polymer ?
#
loop_
_entity_poly.entity_id
_entity_poly.type
_entity_poly.pdbx_seq_one_letter_code
_entity_poly.pdbx_strand_id
1 'polypeptide(L)'
;MEIIATNALISINATFAVQLISFLIFLYIMNRIMFRPLRSTMEQRDIYIDRVKEEIRSGKEKLENLAEELDAQRARVVREADRAAKSLESEGDRQAAELIEQARQQITSLRSETEARVVDQVKQARKAIAEEVEAVTVAVMEKVLHRRLSS
;
A
#
# COMPACT_ATOMS: atom_id res chain seq x y z
N MET A 1 100.85 -21.95 44.39
CA MET A 1 99.80 -22.40 45.32
C MET A 1 98.77 -21.28 45.33
N GLU A 2 97.69 -21.48 44.59
CA GLU A 2 96.66 -20.48 44.33
C GLU A 2 95.86 -20.21 45.61
N ILE A 3 95.88 -18.95 46.07
CA ILE A 3 94.91 -18.49 47.05
C ILE A 3 93.76 -17.92 46.22
N ILE A 4 92.70 -18.73 46.13
CA ILE A 4 91.46 -18.43 45.43
C ILE A 4 90.89 -17.15 46.04
N ALA A 5 90.94 -16.06 45.28
CA ALA A 5 90.22 -14.85 45.62
C ALA A 5 88.73 -15.16 45.53
N THR A 6 88.09 -15.37 46.68
CA THR A 6 86.63 -15.39 46.80
C THR A 6 86.13 -13.96 46.60
N ASN A 7 86.20 -13.46 45.37
CA ASN A 7 85.48 -12.27 44.96
C ASN A 7 84.00 -12.63 45.07
N ALA A 8 83.33 -12.12 46.10
CA ALA A 8 81.88 -12.18 46.17
C ALA A 8 81.35 -11.68 44.82
N LEU A 9 80.63 -12.54 44.09
CA LEU A 9 80.06 -12.22 42.77
C LEU A 9 79.16 -10.97 42.80
N ILE A 10 78.75 -10.55 44.01
CA ILE A 10 78.03 -9.32 44.27
C ILE A 10 78.84 -8.53 45.31
N SER A 11 79.57 -7.53 44.84
CA SER A 11 80.17 -6.50 45.68
C SER A 11 79.38 -5.21 45.51
N ILE A 12 78.86 -4.66 46.61
CA ILE A 12 78.12 -3.39 46.60
C ILE A 12 79.13 -2.26 46.42
N ASN A 13 79.40 -1.93 45.16
CA ASN A 13 80.35 -0.90 44.74
C ASN A 13 79.66 0.17 43.88
N ALA A 14 80.35 1.26 43.55
CA ALA A 14 79.82 2.33 42.69
C ALA A 14 79.24 1.80 41.35
N THR A 15 79.80 0.71 40.81
CA THR A 15 79.30 0.01 39.61
C THR A 15 77.88 -0.53 39.78
N PHE A 16 77.52 -1.03 40.98
CA PHE A 16 76.16 -1.51 41.27
C PHE A 16 75.15 -0.34 41.23
N ALA A 17 75.52 0.82 41.76
CA ALA A 17 74.67 2.02 41.69
C ALA A 17 74.46 2.48 40.24
N VAL A 18 75.52 2.50 39.43
CA VAL A 18 75.44 2.83 37.99
C VAL A 18 74.59 1.81 37.23
N GLN A 19 74.71 0.52 37.53
CA GLN A 19 73.89 -0.53 36.94
C GLN A 19 72.41 -0.40 37.32
N LEU A 20 72.10 -0.08 38.58
CA LEU A 20 70.72 0.16 39.04
C LEU A 20 70.10 1.37 38.33
N ILE A 21 70.83 2.49 38.22
CA ILE A 21 70.36 3.67 37.48
C ILE A 21 70.12 3.31 36.01
N SER A 22 71.03 2.57 35.39
CA SER A 22 70.88 2.13 33.99
C SER A 22 69.66 1.22 33.80
N PHE A 23 69.39 0.31 34.74
CA PHE A 23 68.21 -0.53 34.74
C PHE A 23 66.92 0.29 34.89
N LEU A 24 66.90 1.28 35.78
CA LEU A 24 65.75 2.18 35.96
C LEU A 24 65.49 3.03 34.71
N ILE A 25 66.54 3.56 34.07
CA ILE A 25 66.42 4.28 32.79
C ILE A 25 65.86 3.35 31.70
N PHE A 26 66.36 2.12 31.61
CA PHE A 26 65.87 1.12 30.67
C PHE A 26 64.37 0.80 30.92
N LEU A 27 63.97 0.60 32.18
CA LEU A 27 62.58 0.38 32.55
C LEU A 27 61.68 1.56 32.15
N TYR A 28 62.17 2.79 32.37
CA TYR A 28 61.45 4.00 31.96
C TYR A 28 61.27 4.09 30.44
N ILE A 29 62.34 3.84 29.68
CA ILE A 29 62.30 3.82 28.21
C ILE A 29 61.33 2.74 27.73
N MET A 30 61.41 1.53 28.27
CA MET A 30 60.55 0.42 27.86
C MET A 30 59.07 0.66 28.21
N ASN A 31 58.79 1.25 29.38
CA ASN A 31 57.45 1.68 29.76
C ASN A 31 56.87 2.69 28.77
N ARG A 32 57.69 3.67 28.34
CA ARG A 32 57.28 4.71 27.41
C ARG A 32 57.10 4.19 25.98
N ILE A 33 58.01 3.35 25.50
CA ILE A 33 58.07 2.89 24.10
C ILE A 33 57.22 1.65 23.83
N MET A 34 57.11 0.70 24.78
CA MET A 34 56.46 -0.60 24.53
C MET A 34 55.15 -0.75 25.31
N PHE A 35 55.18 -0.62 26.63
CA PHE A 35 54.00 -0.93 27.45
C PHE A 35 52.85 0.05 27.25
N ARG A 36 53.14 1.35 27.11
CA ARG A 36 52.12 2.38 26.87
C ARG A 36 51.37 2.21 25.53
N PRO A 37 52.04 2.09 24.36
CA PRO A 37 51.34 1.85 23.10
C PRO A 37 50.65 0.49 23.02
N LEU A 38 51.21 -0.54 23.67
CA LEU A 38 50.57 -1.85 23.74
C LEU A 38 49.22 -1.80 24.47
N ARG A 39 49.17 -1.14 25.64
CA ARG A 39 47.91 -0.94 26.38
C ARG A 39 46.90 -0.14 25.58
N SER A 40 47.33 0.96 24.95
CA SER A 40 46.45 1.77 24.12
C SER A 40 45.86 0.98 22.94
N THR A 41 46.64 0.09 22.32
CA THR A 41 46.16 -0.76 21.23
C THR A 41 45.13 -1.78 21.71
N MET A 42 45.31 -2.33 22.92
CA MET A 42 44.34 -3.25 23.52
C MET A 42 43.04 -2.53 23.85
N GLU A 43 43.10 -1.36 24.49
CA GLU A 43 41.92 -0.53 24.78
C GLU A 43 41.16 -0.14 23.49
N GLN A 44 41.90 0.25 22.44
CA GLN A 44 41.29 0.56 21.14
C GLN A 44 40.57 -0.64 20.53
N ARG A 45 41.14 -1.85 20.66
CA ARG A 45 40.50 -3.09 20.18
C ARG A 45 39.24 -3.40 20.96
N ASP A 46 39.27 -3.28 22.28
CA ASP A 46 38.10 -3.53 23.13
C ASP A 46 36.97 -2.55 22.79
N ILE A 47 37.29 -1.25 22.69
CA ILE A 47 36.33 -0.21 22.28
C ILE A 47 35.76 -0.50 20.88
N TYR A 48 36.60 -0.92 19.93
CA TYR A 48 36.16 -1.25 18.58
C TYR A 48 35.21 -2.45 18.58
N ILE A 49 35.55 -3.51 19.31
CA ILE A 49 34.71 -4.71 19.42
C ILE A 49 33.36 -4.37 20.06
N ASP A 50 33.36 -3.57 21.13
CA ASP A 50 32.13 -3.18 21.80
C ASP A 50 31.27 -2.27 20.93
N ARG A 51 31.88 -1.35 20.17
CA ARG A 51 31.16 -0.55 19.16
C ARG A 51 30.52 -1.44 18.10
N VAL A 52 31.26 -2.41 17.55
CA VAL A 52 30.72 -3.34 16.54
C VAL A 52 29.56 -4.16 17.11
N LYS A 53 29.65 -4.62 18.36
CA LYS A 53 28.54 -5.33 19.02
C LYS A 53 27.30 -4.44 19.15
N GLU A 54 27.49 -3.18 19.55
CA GLU A 54 26.38 -2.22 19.69
C GLU A 54 25.76 -1.86 18.34
N GLU A 55 26.58 -1.66 17.30
CA GLU A 55 26.11 -1.45 15.93
C GLU A 55 25.30 -2.65 15.43
N ILE A 56 25.75 -3.88 15.67
CA ILE A 56 25.01 -5.10 15.33
C ILE A 56 23.69 -5.17 16.10
N ARG A 57 23.69 -4.87 17.40
CA ARG A 57 22.49 -4.88 18.23
C ARG A 57 21.47 -3.86 17.73
N SER A 58 21.88 -2.59 17.57
CA SER A 58 21.01 -1.54 17.06
C SER A 58 20.53 -1.81 15.63
N GLY A 59 21.36 -2.44 14.79
CA GLY A 59 20.99 -2.88 13.45
C GLY A 59 19.89 -3.95 13.48
N LYS A 60 20.00 -4.93 14.38
CA LYS A 60 18.96 -5.96 14.59
C LYS A 60 17.65 -5.35 15.09
N GLU A 61 17.70 -4.51 16.12
CA GLU A 61 16.51 -3.84 16.65
C GLU A 61 15.82 -2.97 15.58
N LYS A 62 16.59 -2.24 14.76
CA LYS A 62 16.03 -1.48 13.62
C LYS A 62 15.39 -2.38 12.57
N LEU A 63 16.01 -3.52 12.26
CA LEU A 63 15.47 -4.48 11.29
C LEU A 63 14.15 -5.07 11.78
N GLU A 64 14.08 -5.44 13.06
CA GLU A 64 12.89 -5.99 13.69
C GLU A 64 11.75 -4.96 13.71
N ASN A 65 12.03 -3.73 14.15
CA ASN A 65 11.05 -2.64 14.12
C ASN A 65 10.55 -2.35 12.69
N LEU A 66 11.44 -2.35 11.70
CA LEU A 66 11.08 -2.13 10.30
C LEU A 66 10.21 -3.28 9.76
N ALA A 67 10.51 -4.52 10.14
CA ALA A 67 9.70 -5.67 9.76
C ALA A 67 8.28 -5.59 10.35
N GLU A 68 8.17 -5.25 11.64
CA GLU A 68 6.88 -5.04 12.30
C GLU A 68 6.07 -3.91 11.66
N GLU A 69 6.73 -2.79 11.34
CA GLU A 69 6.07 -1.65 10.69
C GLU A 69 5.58 -2.00 9.27
N LEU A 70 6.39 -2.73 8.50
CA LEU A 70 6.00 -3.21 7.17
C LEU A 70 4.82 -4.18 7.23
N ASP A 71 4.82 -5.12 8.18
CA ASP A 71 3.70 -6.05 8.36
C ASP A 71 2.43 -5.32 8.80
N ALA A 72 2.55 -4.35 9.71
CA ALA A 72 1.43 -3.52 10.13
C ALA A 72 0.88 -2.66 8.97
N GLN A 73 1.75 -2.07 8.16
CA GLN A 73 1.38 -1.29 6.98
C GLN A 73 0.70 -2.17 5.93
N ARG A 74 1.26 -3.35 5.64
CA ARG A 74 0.66 -4.32 4.73
C ARG A 74 -0.74 -4.74 5.18
N ALA A 75 -0.90 -5.06 6.46
CA ALA A 75 -2.20 -5.40 7.04
C ALA A 75 -3.20 -4.24 6.99
N ARG A 76 -2.75 -2.98 7.10
CA ARG A 76 -3.61 -1.79 6.90
C ARG A 76 -4.05 -1.67 5.44
N VAL A 77 -3.12 -1.74 4.50
CA VAL A 77 -3.40 -1.60 3.06
C VAL A 77 -4.38 -2.69 2.59
N VAL A 78 -4.18 -3.95 3.00
CA VAL A 78 -5.10 -5.04 2.66
C VAL A 78 -6.51 -4.75 3.19
N ARG A 79 -6.63 -4.33 4.46
CA ARG A 79 -7.94 -3.99 5.06
C ARG A 79 -8.61 -2.80 4.37
N GLU A 80 -7.84 -1.80 3.98
CA GLU A 80 -8.35 -0.64 3.24
C GLU A 80 -8.81 -1.03 1.83
N ALA A 81 -8.04 -1.87 1.13
CA ALA A 81 -8.40 -2.41 -0.17
C ALA A 81 -9.69 -3.24 -0.09
N ASP A 82 -9.83 -4.13 0.89
CA ASP A 82 -11.04 -4.92 1.08
C ASP A 82 -12.27 -4.05 1.38
N ARG A 83 -12.10 -2.99 2.19
CA ARG A 83 -13.17 -2.02 2.47
C ARG A 83 -13.56 -1.26 1.21
N ALA A 84 -12.58 -0.79 0.44
CA ALA A 84 -12.82 -0.07 -0.80
C ALA A 84 -13.54 -0.97 -1.83
N ALA A 85 -13.09 -2.22 -1.98
CA ALA A 85 -13.72 -3.20 -2.86
C ALA A 85 -15.18 -3.45 -2.49
N LYS A 86 -15.47 -3.71 -1.20
CA LYS A 86 -16.85 -3.90 -0.72
C LYS A 86 -17.71 -2.66 -0.89
N SER A 87 -17.14 -1.47 -0.69
CA SER A 87 -17.86 -0.21 -0.91
C SER A 87 -18.20 -0.01 -2.38
N LEU A 88 -17.27 -0.32 -3.29
CA LEU A 88 -17.49 -0.23 -4.74
C LEU A 88 -18.51 -1.25 -5.22
N GLU A 89 -18.47 -2.48 -4.70
CA GLU A 89 -19.44 -3.53 -4.99
C GLU A 89 -20.85 -3.10 -4.55
N SER A 90 -21.00 -2.65 -3.29
CA SER A 90 -22.29 -2.18 -2.78
C SER A 90 -22.84 -0.96 -3.54
N GLU A 91 -21.97 -0.03 -3.96
CA GLU A 91 -22.39 1.13 -4.74
C GLU A 91 -22.77 0.71 -6.17
N GLY A 92 -22.03 -0.23 -6.76
CA GLY A 92 -22.35 -0.82 -8.06
C GLY A 92 -23.70 -1.54 -8.05
N ASP A 93 -23.98 -2.34 -7.02
CA ASP A 93 -25.26 -3.02 -6.84
C ASP A 93 -26.42 -2.03 -6.69
N ARG A 94 -26.21 -0.95 -5.94
CA ARG A 94 -27.21 0.11 -5.76
C ARG A 94 -27.50 0.82 -7.08
N GLN A 95 -26.46 1.21 -7.82
CA GLN A 95 -26.61 1.85 -9.12
C GLN A 95 -27.27 0.92 -10.14
N ALA A 96 -26.93 -0.36 -10.15
CA ALA A 96 -27.58 -1.35 -11.01
C ALA A 96 -29.06 -1.50 -10.68
N ALA A 97 -29.42 -1.55 -9.40
CA ALA A 97 -30.82 -1.61 -8.96
C ALA A 97 -31.59 -0.34 -9.35
N GLU A 98 -31.01 0.84 -9.15
CA GLU A 98 -31.60 2.12 -9.56
C GLU A 98 -31.83 2.18 -11.07
N LEU A 99 -30.86 1.73 -11.87
CA LEU A 99 -30.96 1.71 -13.34
C LEU A 99 -32.04 0.74 -13.83
N ILE A 100 -32.13 -0.45 -13.23
CA ILE A 100 -33.19 -1.43 -13.54
C ILE A 100 -34.56 -0.85 -13.20
N GLU A 101 -34.70 -0.17 -12.06
CA GLU A 101 -35.97 0.43 -11.65
C GLU A 101 -36.38 1.58 -12.59
N GLN A 102 -35.44 2.45 -12.96
CA GLN A 102 -35.69 3.50 -13.96
C GLN A 102 -36.11 2.91 -15.31
N ALA A 103 -35.44 1.86 -15.77
CA ALA A 103 -35.81 1.18 -17.01
C ALA A 103 -37.23 0.58 -16.95
N ARG A 104 -37.61 -0.03 -15.82
CA ARG A 104 -38.97 -0.55 -15.60
C ARG A 104 -40.01 0.55 -15.65
N GLN A 105 -39.76 1.69 -15.00
CA GLN A 105 -40.66 2.84 -15.01
C GLN A 105 -40.83 3.40 -16.43
N GLN A 106 -39.73 3.53 -17.18
CA GLN A 106 -39.78 3.96 -18.58
C GLN A 106 -40.59 3.00 -19.45
N ILE A 107 -40.40 1.68 -19.30
CA ILE A 107 -41.16 0.66 -20.02
C ILE A 107 -42.65 0.78 -19.70
N THR A 108 -43.02 0.91 -18.42
CA THR A 108 -44.43 1.07 -18.01
C THR A 108 -45.04 2.35 -18.57
N SER A 109 -44.31 3.48 -18.52
CA SER A 109 -44.76 4.75 -19.10
C SER A 109 -44.96 4.64 -20.60
N LEU A 110 -43.98 4.09 -21.32
CA LEU A 110 -44.02 3.90 -22.76
C LEU A 110 -45.18 2.99 -23.18
N ARG A 111 -45.42 1.92 -22.41
CA ARG A 111 -46.55 1.02 -22.65
C ARG A 111 -47.88 1.75 -22.49
N SER A 112 -48.04 2.51 -21.40
CA SER A 112 -49.26 3.29 -21.16
C SER A 112 -49.51 4.34 -22.26
N GLU A 113 -48.46 5.04 -22.70
CA GLU A 113 -48.54 6.00 -23.81
C GLU A 113 -48.94 5.30 -25.12
N THR A 114 -48.32 4.16 -25.40
CA THR A 114 -48.60 3.38 -26.63
C THR A 114 -50.04 2.85 -26.62
N GLU A 115 -50.53 2.32 -25.49
CA GLU A 115 -51.92 1.88 -25.35
C GLU A 115 -52.90 3.03 -25.57
N ALA A 116 -52.63 4.23 -25.02
CA ALA A 116 -53.45 5.42 -25.26
C ALA A 116 -53.46 5.82 -26.74
N ARG A 117 -52.28 5.83 -27.40
CA ARG A 117 -52.17 6.14 -28.84
C ARG A 117 -52.93 5.15 -29.71
N VAL A 118 -52.86 3.85 -29.40
CA VAL A 118 -53.61 2.81 -30.11
C VAL A 118 -55.11 3.04 -29.97
N VAL A 119 -55.61 3.35 -28.77
CA VAL A 119 -57.03 3.64 -28.54
C VAL A 119 -57.49 4.84 -29.37
N ASP A 120 -56.70 5.91 -29.42
CA ASP A 120 -57.03 7.10 -30.21
C ASP A 120 -56.99 6.83 -31.71
N GLN A 121 -56.00 6.06 -32.20
CA GLN A 121 -55.94 5.63 -33.60
C GLN A 121 -57.15 4.78 -33.99
N VAL A 122 -57.58 3.85 -33.13
CA VAL A 122 -58.79 3.04 -33.37
C VAL A 122 -60.04 3.92 -33.42
N LYS A 123 -60.17 4.92 -32.55
CA LYS A 123 -61.29 5.87 -32.60
C LYS A 123 -61.29 6.68 -33.90
N GLN A 124 -60.13 7.19 -34.31
CA GLN A 124 -60.00 7.94 -35.57
C GLN A 124 -60.33 7.07 -36.79
N ALA A 125 -59.81 5.85 -36.85
CA ALA A 125 -60.09 4.90 -37.92
C ALA A 125 -61.59 4.54 -37.99
N ARG A 126 -62.25 4.31 -36.84
CA ARG A 126 -63.69 4.08 -36.79
C ARG A 126 -64.50 5.27 -37.32
N LYS A 127 -64.08 6.50 -37.00
CA LYS A 127 -64.73 7.71 -37.50
C LYS A 127 -64.59 7.85 -39.01
N ALA A 128 -63.39 7.64 -39.55
CA ALA A 128 -63.13 7.67 -40.99
C ALA A 128 -63.96 6.62 -41.76
N ILE A 129 -64.05 5.39 -41.23
CA ILE A 129 -64.89 4.33 -41.83
C ILE A 129 -66.37 4.73 -41.79
N ALA A 130 -66.86 5.36 -40.72
CA ALA A 130 -68.25 5.80 -40.67
C ALA A 130 -68.58 6.86 -41.73
N GLU A 131 -67.67 7.81 -41.96
CA GLU A 131 -67.77 8.82 -43.03
C GLU A 131 -67.75 8.16 -44.43
N GLU A 132 -66.88 7.15 -44.66
CA GLU A 132 -66.86 6.40 -45.91
C GLU A 132 -68.13 5.56 -46.13
N VAL A 133 -68.67 4.94 -45.08
CA VAL A 133 -69.91 4.14 -45.16
C VAL A 133 -71.10 5.04 -45.53
N GLU A 134 -71.18 6.25 -44.98
CA GLU A 134 -72.23 7.21 -45.36
C GLU A 134 -72.12 7.57 -46.85
N ALA A 135 -70.92 7.89 -47.33
CA ALA A 135 -70.67 8.18 -48.75
C ALA A 135 -71.03 7.00 -49.68
N VAL A 136 -70.67 5.78 -49.29
CA VAL A 136 -71.02 4.57 -50.06
C VAL A 136 -72.53 4.32 -50.02
N THR A 137 -73.20 4.55 -48.89
CA THR A 137 -74.65 4.35 -48.77
C THR A 137 -75.42 5.30 -49.68
N VAL A 138 -75.02 6.58 -49.72
CA VAL A 138 -75.58 7.57 -50.67
C VAL A 138 -75.35 7.13 -52.12
N ALA A 139 -74.13 6.70 -52.46
CA ALA A 139 -73.82 6.24 -53.82
C ALA A 139 -74.63 4.99 -54.23
N VAL A 140 -74.88 4.06 -53.31
CA VAL A 140 -75.74 2.89 -53.55
C VAL A 140 -77.20 3.32 -53.72
N MET A 141 -77.71 4.21 -52.86
CA MET A 141 -79.08 4.73 -52.96
C MET A 141 -79.34 5.46 -54.28
N GLU A 142 -78.41 6.30 -54.74
CA GLU A 142 -78.50 6.97 -56.05
C GLU A 142 -78.55 5.97 -57.21
N LYS A 143 -77.78 4.87 -57.11
CA LYS A 143 -77.68 3.86 -58.16
C LYS A 143 -78.90 2.92 -58.22
N VAL A 144 -79.50 2.62 -57.07
CA VAL A 144 -80.74 1.82 -56.97
C VAL A 144 -81.96 2.64 -57.40
N LEU A 145 -82.02 3.93 -57.04
CA LEU A 145 -83.18 4.79 -57.31
C LEU A 145 -83.17 5.44 -58.71
N HIS A 146 -82.12 5.25 -59.53
CA HIS A 146 -81.94 5.85 -60.87
C HIS A 146 -82.17 7.37 -60.92
N ARG A 147 -82.03 8.05 -59.78
CA ARG A 147 -82.29 9.48 -59.61
C ARG A 147 -81.26 10.02 -58.62
N ARG A 148 -80.60 11.12 -58.99
CA ARG A 148 -79.66 11.81 -58.09
C ARG A 148 -80.40 12.35 -56.87
N LEU A 149 -79.89 12.07 -55.69
CA LEU A 149 -80.38 12.68 -54.45
C LEU A 149 -79.60 13.98 -54.29
N SER A 150 -80.25 15.10 -54.59
CA SER A 150 -79.63 16.41 -54.40
C SER A 150 -79.82 16.88 -52.96
N SER A 151 -78.68 17.23 -52.36
CA SER A 151 -78.45 17.85 -51.06
C SER A 151 -78.51 16.95 -49.83
#